data_AF-A0A447UHG3-F1
#
_entry.id   AF-A0A447UHG3-F1
#
_cell.length_a   1.000
_cell.length_b   1.000
_cell.length_c   1.000
_cell.angle_alpha   90.00
_cell.angle_beta   90.00
_cell.angle_gamma   90.00
#
_symmetry.space_group_name_H-M   'P 1'
#
loop_
_entity.id
_entity.type
_entity.pdbx_description
1 polymer ?
#
loop_
_entity_poly.entity_id
_entity_poly.type
_entity_poly.pdbx_seq_one_letter_code
_entity_poly.pdbx_strand_id
1 'polypeptide(L)'
;MTQAVMLQGTASDVGKSVLVAGLCRIFYQDGLRTAPFKSQNMALNSGITPDGKEMGRAQIFQAEAAGIAPDVRMNPVLLKPTSDRKAQVC
;
A
#
# COMPACT_ATOMS: atom_id res chain seq x y z
N MET A 1 -16.29 8.71 -13.26
CA MET A 1 -16.31 7.29 -12.84
C MET A 1 -14.87 6.86 -12.66
N THR A 2 -14.49 6.31 -11.50
CA THR A 2 -13.13 5.86 -11.22
C THR A 2 -13.02 4.38 -11.60
N GLN A 3 -12.01 4.00 -12.39
CA GLN A 3 -11.74 2.59 -12.68
C GLN A 3 -10.90 1.97 -11.56
N ALA A 4 -11.22 0.74 -11.19
CA ALA A 4 -10.51 0.00 -10.14
C ALA A 4 -10.01 -1.34 -10.69
N VAL A 5 -8.74 -1.66 -10.42
CA VAL A 5 -8.11 -2.92 -10.79
C VAL A 5 -7.66 -3.62 -9.51
N MET A 6 -8.15 -4.83 -9.27
CA MET A 6 -7.76 -5.64 -8.12
C MET A 6 -6.66 -6.61 -8.52
N LEU A 7 -5.49 -6.50 -7.88
CA LEU A 7 -4.40 -7.45 -8.06
C LEU A 7 -4.52 -8.59 -7.03
N GLN A 8 -4.66 -9.80 -7.55
CA GLN A 8 -4.83 -11.03 -6.78
C GLN A 8 -3.61 -11.94 -6.95
N GLY A 9 -3.40 -12.83 -6.00
CA GLY A 9 -2.37 -13.87 -6.10
C GLY A 9 -2.72 -15.07 -5.23
N THR A 10 -2.17 -16.23 -5.59
CA THR A 10 -2.51 -17.52 -4.99
C THR A 10 -1.78 -17.82 -3.68
N ALA A 11 -0.72 -17.05 -3.38
CA ALA A 11 0.02 -17.16 -2.13
C ALA A 11 0.54 -15.78 -1.67
N SER A 12 1.04 -15.73 -0.43
CA SER A 12 1.84 -14.62 0.07
C SER A 12 3.17 -14.53 -0.69
N ASP A 13 3.77 -13.35 -0.74
CA ASP A 13 5.11 -13.10 -1.30
C ASP A 13 5.34 -13.43 -2.80
N VAL A 14 4.27 -13.73 -3.56
CA VAL A 14 4.33 -13.91 -5.03
C VAL A 14 4.54 -12.60 -5.83
N GLY A 15 5.02 -11.52 -5.19
CA GLY A 15 5.34 -10.26 -5.89
C GLY A 15 4.18 -9.29 -6.14
N LYS A 16 2.99 -9.54 -5.57
CA LYS A 16 1.80 -8.66 -5.74
C LYS A 16 2.10 -7.18 -5.50
N SER A 17 2.79 -6.86 -4.40
CA SER A 17 3.08 -5.46 -4.04
C SER A 17 3.97 -4.76 -5.07
N VAL A 18 4.92 -5.48 -5.67
CA VAL A 18 5.83 -4.98 -6.70
C VAL A 18 5.06 -4.76 -8.01
N LEU A 19 4.19 -5.69 -8.38
CA LEU A 19 3.32 -5.54 -9.55
C LEU A 19 2.39 -4.33 -9.43
N VAL A 20 1.78 -4.12 -8.25
CA VAL A 20 0.95 -2.92 -8.00
C VAL A 20 1.79 -1.65 -8.20
N ALA A 21 3.01 -1.60 -7.64
CA ALA A 21 3.88 -0.44 -7.81
C ALA A 21 4.28 -0.22 -9.29
N GLY A 22 4.60 -1.29 -10.01
CA GLY A 22 4.89 -1.24 -11.45
C GLY A 22 3.73 -0.67 -12.27
N LEU A 23 2.50 -1.15 -12.02
CA LEU A 23 1.30 -0.62 -12.68
C LEU A 23 1.04 0.83 -12.30
N CYS A 24 1.17 1.19 -11.02
CA CYS A 24 1.09 2.59 -10.59
C CYS A 24 2.09 3.46 -11.35
N ARG A 25 3.31 2.95 -11.58
CA ARG A 25 4.33 3.71 -12.31
C ARG A 25 3.99 3.89 -13.78
N ILE A 26 3.58 2.82 -14.45
CA ILE A 26 3.14 2.85 -15.85
C ILE A 26 2.00 3.86 -16.02
N PHE A 27 0.94 3.74 -15.21
CA PHE A 27 -0.21 4.62 -15.32
C PHE A 27 0.15 6.10 -15.12
N TYR A 28 1.01 6.42 -14.15
CA TYR A 28 1.48 7.78 -14.00
C TYR A 28 2.32 8.27 -15.19
N GLN A 29 3.21 7.42 -15.73
CA GLN A 29 4.03 7.77 -16.90
C GLN A 29 3.16 7.99 -18.15
N ASP A 30 2.05 7.29 -18.26
CA ASP A 30 1.03 7.47 -19.30
C ASP A 30 0.12 8.69 -19.05
N GLY A 31 0.38 9.48 -18.00
CA GLY A 31 -0.39 10.69 -17.65
C GLY A 31 -1.71 10.42 -16.93
N LEU A 32 -1.96 9.17 -16.50
CA LEU A 32 -3.16 8.81 -15.75
C LEU A 32 -2.99 9.11 -14.26
N ARG A 33 -4.11 9.44 -13.62
CA ARG A 33 -4.19 9.55 -12.16
C ARG A 33 -4.49 8.18 -11.57
N THR A 34 -3.58 7.67 -10.77
CA THR A 34 -3.71 6.38 -10.07
C THR A 34 -3.40 6.54 -8.60
N ALA A 35 -3.97 5.67 -7.76
CA ALA A 35 -3.66 5.60 -6.35
C ALA A 35 -3.70 4.13 -5.91
N PRO A 36 -2.72 3.66 -5.14
CA PRO A 36 -2.76 2.31 -4.60
C PRO A 36 -3.76 2.22 -3.44
N PHE A 37 -4.28 1.03 -3.22
CA PHE A 37 -5.14 0.76 -2.07
C PHE A 37 -4.97 -0.67 -1.58
N LYS A 38 -4.80 -0.83 -0.27
CA LYS A 38 -4.82 -2.11 0.43
C LYS A 38 -5.56 -1.93 1.75
N SER A 39 -6.79 -2.42 1.81
CA SER A 39 -7.69 -2.25 2.95
C SER A 39 -7.05 -2.63 4.29
N GLN A 40 -6.38 -3.78 4.34
CA GLN A 40 -5.69 -4.28 5.52
C GLN A 40 -4.29 -4.76 5.15
N ASN A 41 -3.30 -4.34 5.93
CA ASN A 41 -1.95 -4.87 5.86
C ASN A 41 -1.49 -5.34 7.24
N MET A 42 -0.80 -6.47 7.29
CA MET A 42 -0.15 -6.96 8.49
C MET A 42 1.36 -6.93 8.27
N ALA A 43 2.04 -5.98 8.89
CA ALA A 43 3.46 -5.75 8.67
C ALA A 43 4.09 -5.05 9.87
N LEU A 44 5.29 -5.48 10.24
CA LEU A 44 6.15 -4.74 11.18
C LEU A 44 6.85 -3.56 10.49
N ASN A 45 7.04 -3.65 9.17
CA ASN A 45 7.73 -2.65 8.39
C ASN A 45 6.76 -1.53 7.95
N SER A 46 6.75 -0.45 8.72
CA SER A 46 5.98 0.76 8.46
C SER A 46 6.88 1.97 8.25
N GLY A 47 6.32 3.04 7.69
CA GLY A 47 6.94 4.36 7.66
C GLY A 47 5.94 5.43 8.12
N ILE A 48 6.46 6.63 8.35
CA ILE A 48 5.70 7.79 8.79
C ILE A 48 5.28 8.60 7.56
N THR A 49 3.99 8.88 7.44
CA THR A 49 3.43 9.77 6.42
C THR A 49 3.74 11.23 6.76
N PRO A 50 3.62 12.17 5.81
CA PRO A 50 3.86 13.60 6.09
C PRO A 50 2.99 14.20 7.20
N ASP A 51 1.81 13.62 7.47
CA ASP A 51 0.92 13.99 8.57
C ASP A 51 1.22 13.26 9.90
N GLY A 52 2.36 12.56 10.00
CA GLY A 52 2.84 11.94 11.23
C GLY A 52 2.20 10.59 11.57
N LYS A 53 1.37 10.03 10.68
CA LYS A 53 0.71 8.73 10.89
C LYS A 53 1.55 7.59 10.34
N GLU A 54 1.19 6.37 10.69
CA GLU A 54 1.89 5.18 10.22
C GLU A 54 1.18 4.49 9.07
N MET A 55 1.96 4.00 8.10
CA MET A 55 1.50 3.21 6.96
C MET A 55 2.52 2.11 6.64
N GLY A 56 2.07 0.97 6.10
CA GLY A 56 2.98 -0.07 5.62
C GLY A 56 3.94 0.42 4.53
N ARG A 57 5.23 0.07 4.63
CA ARG A 57 6.28 0.47 3.66
C ARG A 57 5.97 0.09 2.21
N ALA A 58 5.27 -1.02 2.00
CA ALA A 58 4.83 -1.43 0.67
C ALA A 58 3.87 -0.42 0.04
N GLN A 59 2.98 0.20 0.82
CA GLN A 59 2.04 1.21 0.31
C GLN A 59 2.71 2.57 0.11
N ILE A 60 3.69 2.92 0.94
CA ILE A 60 4.55 4.09 0.71
C ILE A 60 5.22 3.97 -0.67
N PHE A 61 5.88 2.84 -0.91
CA PHE A 61 6.54 2.56 -2.19
C PHE A 61 5.56 2.62 -3.38
N GLN A 62 4.34 2.11 -3.21
CA GLN A 62 3.30 2.19 -4.24
C GLN A 62 2.81 3.63 -4.48
N ALA A 63 2.70 4.46 -3.43
CA ALA A 63 2.31 5.86 -3.55
C ALA A 63 3.37 6.68 -4.29
N GLU A 64 4.65 6.45 -3.95
CA GLU A 64 5.79 7.02 -4.68
C GLU A 64 5.77 6.61 -6.16
N ALA A 65 5.51 5.32 -6.43
CA ALA A 65 5.33 4.80 -7.78
C ALA A 65 4.09 5.36 -8.49
N ALA A 66 3.09 5.87 -7.76
CA ALA A 66 1.95 6.59 -8.33
C ALA A 66 2.21 8.10 -8.47
N GLY A 67 3.37 8.61 -8.02
CA GLY A 67 3.72 10.03 -8.05
C GLY A 67 2.89 10.90 -7.10
N ILE A 68 2.39 10.31 -6.02
CA ILE A 68 1.56 10.99 -5.01
C ILE A 68 2.14 10.83 -3.62
N ALA A 69 1.83 11.75 -2.72
CA ALA A 69 2.26 11.66 -1.33
C ALA A 69 1.65 10.42 -0.64
N PRO A 70 2.41 9.70 0.20
CA PRO A 70 1.87 8.63 1.03
C PRO A 70 0.74 9.13 1.94
N ASP A 71 -0.39 8.44 1.93
CA ASP A 71 -1.58 8.78 2.71
C ASP A 71 -2.17 7.52 3.34
N VAL A 72 -2.41 7.54 4.66
CA VAL A 72 -2.93 6.37 5.39
C VAL A 72 -4.25 5.83 4.87
N ARG A 73 -5.05 6.62 4.13
CA ARG A 73 -6.28 6.13 3.49
C ARG A 73 -6.01 5.06 2.42
N MET A 74 -4.78 4.98 1.90
CA MET A 74 -4.36 3.89 1.01
C MET A 74 -4.10 2.57 1.76
N ASN A 75 -3.86 2.64 3.08
CA ASN A 75 -3.73 1.49 3.98
C ASN A 75 -4.42 1.77 5.33
N PRO A 76 -5.76 1.81 5.38
CA PRO A 76 -6.49 2.33 6.53
C PRO A 76 -6.44 1.42 7.76
N VAL A 77 -6.12 0.14 7.58
CA VAL A 77 -5.90 -0.80 8.68
C VAL A 77 -4.48 -1.36 8.58
N LEU A 78 -3.61 -0.94 9.49
CA LEU A 78 -2.27 -1.49 9.65
C LEU A 78 -2.21 -2.29 10.96
N LEU A 79 -1.94 -3.59 10.83
CA LEU A 79 -1.75 -4.50 11.95
C LEU A 79 -0.25 -4.75 12.16
N LYS A 80 0.28 -4.38 13.33
CA LYS A 80 1.64 -4.71 13.76
C LYS A 80 1.59 -5.88 14.74
N PRO A 81 1.97 -7.11 14.32
CA PRO A 81 1.93 -8.27 15.21
C PRO A 81 2.90 -8.08 16.38
N THR A 82 2.42 -8.25 17.61
CA THR A 82 3.23 -8.18 18.84
C THR A 82 3.43 -9.55 19.48
N SER A 83 2.53 -10.49 19.21
CA SER A 83 2.66 -11.92 19.54
C SER A 83 1.73 -12.75 18.65
N ASP A 84 1.76 -14.08 18.77
CA ASP A 84 0.95 -15.00 17.96
C ASP A 84 -0.56 -14.72 17.97
N ARG A 85 -1.06 -14.05 19.02
CA ARG A 85 -2.49 -13.74 19.20
C ARG A 85 -2.77 -12.27 19.49
N LYS A 86 -1.79 -11.39 19.28
CA LYS A 86 -1.93 -9.95 19.55
C LYS A 86 -1.29 -9.13 18.44
N ALA A 87 -1.98 -8.07 18.05
CA ALA A 87 -1.45 -7.04 17.17
C ALA A 87 -1.86 -5.66 17.68
N GLN A 88 -0.99 -4.69 17.47
CA GLN A 88 -1.34 -3.28 17.57
C GLN A 88 -2.06 -2.88 16.28
N VAL A 89 -3.14 -2.11 16.42
CA VAL A 89 -3.80 -1.44 15.30
C VAL A 89 -3.26 -0.03 15.24
N CYS A 90 -2.69 0.33 14.09
CA CYS A 90 -2.17 1.67 13.79
C CYS A 90 -3.12 2.42 12.86
#